data_AF-A0A329IQW0-F1
#
_entry.id   AF-A0A329IQW0-F1
#
_cell.length_a   1.000
_cell.length_b   1.000
_cell.length_c   1.000
_cell.angle_alpha   90.00
_cell.angle_beta   90.00
_cell.angle_gamma   90.00
#
_symmetry.space_group_name_H-M   'P 1'
#
loop_
_entity.id
_entity.type
_entity.pdbx_description
1 polymer ?
#
loop_
_entity_poly.entity_id
_entity_poly.type
_entity_poly.pdbx_seq_one_letter_code
_entity_poly.pdbx_strand_id
1 'polypeptide(L)'
;MNQTIQQKRAVLDVLRQRAKQATAEFNAKPRFVVVPHQNNLFGVLDRKTGVECAEVAGHNSACQAAQSFENVADFTQAAQINVGNCARLMLRWIAVVSLVTLGFVAMGYQP
;
A
#
# COMPACT_ATOMS: atom_id res chain seq x y z
N MET A 1 41.98 -15.27 -3.18
CA MET A 1 40.52 -15.31 -2.94
C MET A 1 40.02 -16.66 -3.42
N ASN A 2 39.33 -17.43 -2.59
CA ASN A 2 38.96 -18.81 -2.95
C ASN A 2 37.80 -18.81 -3.97
N GLN A 3 38.00 -19.39 -5.16
CA GLN A 3 37.03 -19.41 -6.26
C GLN A 3 35.71 -20.06 -5.87
N THR A 4 35.74 -21.08 -5.01
CA THR A 4 34.51 -21.73 -4.50
C THR A 4 33.70 -20.81 -3.60
N ILE A 5 34.33 -19.88 -2.88
CA ILE A 5 33.62 -18.89 -2.05
C ILE A 5 32.94 -17.85 -2.93
N GLN A 6 33.58 -17.42 -4.03
CA GLN A 6 32.97 -16.49 -4.99
C GLN A 6 31.74 -17.12 -5.68
N GLN A 7 31.85 -18.38 -6.10
CA GLN A 7 30.73 -19.11 -6.71
C GLN A 7 29.55 -19.24 -5.75
N LYS A 8 29.79 -19.61 -4.48
CA LYS A 8 28.73 -19.69 -3.46
C LYS A 8 28.03 -18.35 -3.23
N ARG A 9 28.78 -17.24 -3.20
CA ARG A 9 28.21 -15.89 -3.07
C ARG A 9 27.35 -15.51 -4.29
N ALA A 10 27.86 -15.75 -5.49
CA ALA A 10 27.12 -15.49 -6.71
C ALA A 10 25.79 -16.26 -6.78
N VAL A 11 25.80 -17.54 -6.38
CA VAL A 11 24.56 -18.34 -6.31
C VAL A 11 23.59 -17.77 -5.28
N LEU A 12 24.07 -17.39 -4.10
CA LEU A 12 23.23 -16.83 -3.04
C LEU A 12 22.60 -15.49 -3.45
N ASP A 13 23.35 -14.64 -4.16
CA ASP A 13 22.86 -13.37 -4.67
C ASP A 13 21.79 -13.57 -5.76
N VAL A 14 21.98 -14.54 -6.66
CA VAL A 14 20.97 -14.91 -7.67
C VAL A 14 19.70 -15.44 -7.01
N LEU A 15 19.81 -16.30 -6.00
CA LEU A 15 18.65 -16.80 -5.26
C LEU A 15 17.90 -15.67 -4.57
N ARG A 16 18.63 -14.72 -3.96
CA ARG A 16 18.03 -13.55 -3.32
C ARG A 16 17.32 -12.65 -4.34
N GLN A 17 17.88 -12.45 -5.53
CA GLN A 17 17.23 -11.70 -6.60
C GLN A 17 15.95 -12.38 -7.08
N ARG A 18 15.98 -13.70 -7.31
CA ARG A 18 14.79 -14.47 -7.71
C ARG A 18 13.70 -14.44 -6.65
N ALA A 19 14.07 -14.56 -5.37
CA ALA A 19 13.12 -14.43 -4.27
C ALA A 19 12.45 -13.06 -4.26
N LYS A 20 13.23 -11.97 -4.38
CA LYS A 20 12.70 -10.61 -4.46
C LYS A 20 11.77 -10.42 -5.67
N GLN A 21 12.14 -10.97 -6.82
CA GLN A 21 11.33 -10.90 -8.03
C GLN A 21 10.02 -11.67 -7.87
N ALA A 22 10.06 -12.89 -7.35
CA ALA A 22 8.86 -13.68 -7.08
C ALA A 22 7.93 -12.98 -6.07
N THR A 23 8.50 -12.36 -5.03
CA THR A 23 7.73 -11.55 -4.09
C THR A 23 7.13 -10.31 -4.75
N ALA A 24 7.86 -9.64 -5.64
CA ALA A 24 7.34 -8.50 -6.39
C ALA A 24 6.19 -8.91 -7.32
N GLU A 25 6.36 -9.98 -8.09
CA GLU A 25 5.32 -10.53 -8.98
C GLU A 25 4.11 -11.05 -8.22
N PHE A 26 4.32 -11.64 -7.03
CA PHE A 26 3.24 -12.07 -6.15
C PHE A 26 2.42 -10.89 -5.63
N ASN A 27 3.09 -9.79 -5.26
CA ASN A 27 2.47 -8.56 -4.78
C ASN A 27 1.90 -7.67 -5.90
N ALA A 28 2.35 -7.84 -7.14
CA ALA A 28 1.87 -7.08 -8.30
C ALA A 28 0.56 -7.64 -8.88
N LYS A 29 0.22 -8.91 -8.58
CA LYS A 29 -1.01 -9.56 -9.03
C LYS A 29 -2.22 -9.14 -8.19
N PRO A 30 -3.43 -9.21 -8.78
CA PRO A 30 -4.66 -8.66 -8.20
C PRO A 30 -4.82 -9.06 -6.73
N ARG A 31 -5.11 -8.07 -5.89
CA ARG A 31 -5.19 -8.25 -4.43
C ARG A 31 -6.38 -9.10 -4.05
N PHE A 32 -7.43 -9.09 -4.88
CA PHE A 32 -8.62 -9.90 -4.70
C PHE A 32 -8.64 -11.05 -5.70
N VAL A 33 -8.98 -12.24 -5.22
CA VAL A 33 -9.08 -13.46 -6.03
C VAL A 33 -10.53 -13.92 -6.04
N VAL A 34 -11.04 -14.23 -7.23
CA VAL A 34 -12.37 -14.82 -7.39
C VAL A 34 -12.24 -16.34 -7.33
N VAL A 35 -12.89 -16.97 -6.36
CA VAL A 35 -12.95 -18.42 -6.20
C VAL A 35 -14.36 -18.90 -6.52
N PRO A 36 -14.53 -19.90 -7.39
CA PRO A 36 -15.84 -20.46 -7.66
C PRO A 36 -16.33 -21.30 -6.48
N HIS A 37 -17.59 -21.08 -6.10
CA HIS A 37 -18.35 -21.91 -5.17
C HIS A 37 -19.39 -22.74 -5.93
N GLN A 38 -20.16 -23.56 -5.21
CA GLN A 38 -21.28 -24.28 -5.80
C GLN A 38 -22.42 -23.32 -6.17
N ASN A 39 -23.28 -23.73 -7.11
CA ASN A 39 -24.50 -23.00 -7.46
C ASN A 39 -24.28 -21.59 -8.07
N ASN A 40 -23.30 -21.44 -8.97
CA ASN A 40 -22.98 -20.18 -9.67
C ASN A 40 -22.60 -19.01 -8.74
N LEU A 41 -22.20 -19.32 -7.52
CA LEU A 41 -21.68 -18.37 -6.55
C LEU A 41 -20.17 -18.28 -6.70
N PHE A 42 -19.64 -17.09 -6.49
CA PHE A 42 -18.22 -16.80 -6.56
C PHE A 42 -17.83 -15.94 -5.36
N GLY A 43 -16.88 -16.44 -4.57
CA GLY A 43 -16.31 -15.74 -3.44
C GLY A 43 -15.18 -14.83 -3.91
N VAL A 44 -15.19 -13.58 -3.49
CA VAL A 44 -14.11 -12.63 -3.68
C VAL A 44 -13.30 -12.59 -2.39
N LEU A 45 -12.10 -13.15 -2.43
CA LEU A 45 -11.21 -13.28 -1.27
C LEU A 45 -10.10 -12.24 -1.33
N ASP A 46 -9.79 -11.59 -0.21
CA ASP A 46 -8.55 -10.83 -0.09
C ASP A 46 -7.39 -11.84 0.02
N ARG A 47 -6.49 -11.77 -0.95
CA ARG A 47 -5.34 -12.68 -1.06
C ARG A 47 -4.38 -12.59 0.12
N LYS A 48 -4.31 -11.45 0.81
CA LYS A 48 -3.38 -11.25 1.94
C LYS A 48 -3.90 -11.85 3.24
N THR A 49 -5.21 -11.76 3.46
CA THR A 49 -5.85 -12.21 4.70
C THR A 49 -6.48 -13.59 4.55
N GLY A 50 -6.74 -14.03 3.32
CA GLY A 50 -7.51 -15.24 3.05
C GLY A 50 -8.98 -15.14 3.46
N VAL A 51 -9.45 -13.93 3.77
CA VAL A 51 -10.83 -13.68 4.21
C VAL A 51 -11.70 -13.40 3.00
N GLU A 52 -12.88 -14.02 2.97
CA GLU A 52 -13.89 -13.78 1.95
C GLU A 52 -14.57 -12.43 2.21
N CYS A 53 -14.44 -11.50 1.26
CA CYS A 53 -14.96 -10.15 1.37
C CYS A 53 -16.39 -10.03 0.84
N ALA A 54 -16.74 -10.84 -0.16
CA ALA A 54 -18.08 -10.86 -0.75
C ALA A 54 -18.32 -12.18 -1.49
N GLU A 55 -19.55 -12.67 -1.43
CA GLU A 55 -20.01 -13.78 -2.26
C GLU A 55 -21.03 -13.23 -3.27
N VAL A 56 -20.77 -13.44 -4.57
CA VAL A 56 -21.55 -12.85 -5.66
C VAL A 56 -21.95 -13.94 -6.65
N ALA A 57 -23.22 -13.95 -7.04
CA ALA A 57 -23.72 -14.85 -8.06
C ALA A 57 -23.34 -14.37 -9.47
N GLY A 58 -22.74 -15.25 -10.28
CA GLY A 58 -22.32 -14.98 -11.65
C GLY A 58 -20.86 -14.54 -11.80
N HIS A 59 -20.23 -14.95 -12.90
CA HIS A 59 -18.80 -14.70 -13.15
C HIS A 59 -18.51 -13.20 -13.39
N ASN A 60 -19.30 -12.53 -14.22
CA ASN A 60 -19.04 -11.13 -14.58
C ASN A 60 -19.20 -10.18 -13.39
N SER A 61 -20.22 -10.43 -12.56
CA SER A 61 -20.49 -9.68 -11.33
C SER A 61 -19.40 -9.91 -10.29
N ALA A 62 -18.87 -11.12 -10.16
CA ALA A 62 -17.75 -11.41 -9.27
C ALA A 62 -16.44 -10.75 -9.72
N CYS A 63 -16.16 -10.75 -11.03
CA CYS A 63 -15.02 -10.02 -11.60
C CYS A 63 -15.16 -8.50 -11.41
N GLN A 64 -16.36 -7.95 -11.58
CA GLN A 64 -16.63 -6.53 -11.35
C GLN A 64 -16.50 -6.16 -9.86
N ALA A 65 -16.99 -7.02 -8.97
CA ALA A 65 -16.84 -6.85 -7.52
C ALA A 65 -15.35 -6.84 -7.14
N ALA A 66 -14.56 -7.81 -7.60
CA ALA A 66 -13.11 -7.85 -7.39
C ALA A 66 -12.42 -6.56 -7.85
N GLN A 67 -12.73 -6.07 -9.07
CA GLN A 67 -12.18 -4.80 -9.57
C GLN A 67 -12.60 -3.60 -8.72
N SER A 68 -13.84 -3.57 -8.23
CA SER A 68 -14.30 -2.48 -7.37
C SER A 68 -13.55 -2.44 -6.04
N PHE A 69 -13.27 -3.60 -5.46
CA PHE A 69 -12.47 -3.70 -4.23
C PHE A 69 -11.01 -3.30 -4.46
N GLU A 70 -10.44 -3.59 -5.62
CA GLU A 70 -9.11 -3.10 -6.00
C GLU A 70 -9.07 -1.58 -6.07
N ASN A 71 -10.03 -0.97 -6.77
CA ASN A 71 -10.11 0.48 -6.91
C ASN A 71 -10.27 1.18 -5.55
N VAL A 72 -11.07 0.62 -4.64
CA VAL A 72 -11.24 1.17 -3.28
C VAL A 72 -9.96 1.01 -2.46
N ALA A 73 -9.27 -0.13 -2.55
CA ALA A 73 -8.02 -0.36 -1.85
C ALA A 73 -6.92 0.61 -2.32
N ASP A 74 -6.82 0.86 -3.63
CA ASP A 74 -5.86 1.81 -4.20
C ASP A 74 -6.20 3.25 -3.80
N PHE A 75 -7.49 3.61 -3.81
CA PHE A 75 -7.94 4.93 -3.39
C PHE A 75 -7.63 5.20 -1.91
N THR A 76 -7.94 4.24 -1.02
CA THR A 76 -7.64 4.40 0.42
C THR A 76 -6.16 4.52 0.70
N GLN A 77 -5.31 3.78 -0.01
CA GLN A 77 -3.86 3.90 0.10
C GLN A 77 -3.36 5.27 -0.40
N ALA A 78 -3.84 5.72 -1.55
CA ALA A 78 -3.50 7.03 -2.10
C ALA A 78 -3.98 8.17 -1.19
N ALA A 79 -5.19 8.06 -0.65
CA ALA A 79 -5.76 9.01 0.29
C ALA A 79 -4.94 9.08 1.59
N GLN A 80 -4.53 7.94 2.15
CA GLN A 80 -3.73 7.91 3.37
C GLN A 80 -2.37 8.60 3.19
N ILE A 81 -1.70 8.37 2.05
CA ILE A 81 -0.43 9.04 1.73
C ILE A 81 -0.64 10.55 1.59
N ASN A 82 -1.72 10.96 0.93
CA ASN A 82 -2.01 12.37 0.69
C ASN A 82 -2.40 13.11 1.98
N VAL A 83 -3.19 12.48 2.87
CA VAL A 83 -3.55 13.03 4.18
C VAL A 83 -2.31 13.23 5.07
N GLY A 84 -1.38 12.27 5.07
CA GLY A 84 -0.14 12.39 5.84
C GLY A 84 0.72 13.59 5.39
N ASN A 85 0.83 13.80 4.08
CA ASN A 85 1.56 14.93 3.52
C ASN A 85 0.85 16.27 3.79
N CYS A 86 -0.47 16.31 3.65
CA CYS A 86 -1.27 17.49 3.95
C CYS A 86 -1.16 17.88 5.43
N ALA A 87 -1.29 16.92 6.34
CA ALA A 87 -1.13 17.14 7.78
C ALA A 87 0.25 17.69 8.14
N ARG A 88 1.32 17.15 7.54
CA ARG A 88 2.69 17.63 7.76
C ARG A 88 2.89 19.06 7.22
N LEU A 89 2.30 19.36 6.07
CA LEU A 89 2.32 20.70 5.50
C LEU A 89 1.55 21.69 6.38
N MET A 90 0.37 21.33 6.86
CA MET A 90 -0.40 22.14 7.81
C MET A 90 0.36 22.39 9.11
N LEU A 91 0.97 21.37 9.71
CA LEU A 91 1.79 21.54 10.92
C LEU A 91 2.96 22.50 10.69
N ARG A 92 3.59 22.45 9.51
CA ARG A 92 4.67 23.38 9.16
C ARG A 92 4.16 24.82 9.07
N TRP A 93 3.01 25.04 8.46
CA TRP A 93 2.40 26.37 8.40
C TRP A 93 1.97 26.89 9.76
N ILE A 94 1.39 26.04 10.62
CA ILE A 94 1.02 26.41 11.99
C ILE A 94 2.26 26.83 12.79
N ALA A 95 3.36 26.09 12.67
CA ALA A 95 4.62 26.44 13.32
C ALA A 95 5.21 27.77 12.82
N VAL A 96 5.09 28.07 11.52
CA VAL A 96 5.54 29.36 10.97
C VAL A 96 4.66 30.48 11.51
N VAL A 97 3.33 30.31 11.47
CA VAL A 97 2.40 31.33 11.96
C VAL A 97 2.60 31.58 13.45
N SER A 98 2.81 30.54 14.26
CA SER A 98 3.06 30.70 15.70
C SER A 98 4.36 31.43 15.99
N LEU A 99 5.41 31.18 15.21
CA LEU A 99 6.69 31.87 15.38
C LEU A 99 6.58 33.34 14.97
N VAL A 100 5.85 33.63 13.89
CA VAL A 100 5.56 35.02 13.46
C VAL A 100 4.73 35.75 14.51
N THR A 101 3.68 35.14 15.07
CA THR A 101 2.86 35.78 16.10
C THR A 101 3.63 35.99 17.40
N LEU A 102 4.46 35.03 17.82
CA LEU A 102 5.35 35.20 18.98
C LEU A 102 6.37 36.32 18.75
N GLY A 103 6.96 36.41 17.56
CA GLY A 103 7.87 37.49 17.20
C GLY A 103 7.18 38.86 17.21
N PHE A 104 5.94 38.93 16.71
CA PHE A 104 5.14 40.15 16.72
C PHE A 104 4.77 40.59 18.15
N VAL A 105 4.39 39.65 19.02
CA VAL A 105 4.15 39.95 20.44
C VAL A 105 5.43 40.42 21.14
N ALA A 106 6.58 39.80 20.85
CA ALA A 106 7.86 40.21 21.44
C ALA A 106 8.31 41.61 20.98
N MET A 107 7.97 42.04 19.76
CA MET A 107 8.26 43.40 19.28
C MET A 107 7.19 44.42 19.68
N GLY A 108 5.93 44.01 19.84
CA GLY A 108 4.83 44.88 20.26
C GLY A 108 4.73 45.08 21.78
N TYR A 109 5.39 44.24 22.58
CA TYR A 109 5.55 44.42 24.02
C TYR A 109 6.67 45.44 24.30
N GLN A 110 6.34 46.72 24.12
CA GLN A 110 7.17 47.84 24.53
C GLN A 110 6.52 48.43 25.81
N PRO A 111 7.18 48.37 27.00
CA PRO A 111 6.63 48.90 28.25
C PRO A 111 6.45 50.42 28.24
#